data_AF-A0A2W6C555-F1
#
_entry.id   AF-A0A2W6C555-F1
#
_cell.length_a   1.000
_cell.length_b   1.000
_cell.length_c   1.000
_cell.angle_alpha   90.00
_cell.angle_beta   90.00
_cell.angle_gamma   90.00
#
_symmetry.space_group_name_H-M   'P 1'
#
loop_
_entity.id
_entity.type
_entity.pdbx_description
1 polymer ?
#
loop_
_entity_poly.entity_id
_entity_poly.type
_entity_poly.pdbx_seq_one_letter_code
_entity_poly.pdbx_strand_id
1 'polypeptide(L)'
;MQPSSFDRPTAVADALDRVGYLPDIGVATAAYLAIRMGRPLFLEGDPGVGKTALAQALAEVTGSRLVRLQCYEGIDASQALYDWDFPRQLLHLRAAEAAGVSDVEGLERELYTRRFLIARPLLAALETTPAVLLIDEVDRADDEFEA
;
A
#
# COMPACT_ATOMS: atom_id res chain seq x y z
N MET A 1 -16.27 2.45 6.81
CA MET A 1 -17.27 3.37 6.21
C MET A 1 -17.05 3.30 4.71
N GLN A 2 -18.09 3.23 3.86
CA GLN A 2 -17.83 3.18 2.40
C GLN A 2 -17.24 4.53 1.93
N PRO A 3 -16.30 4.54 0.96
CA PRO A 3 -15.65 5.76 0.47
C PRO A 3 -16.64 6.80 -0.13
N SER A 4 -17.88 6.41 -0.38
CA SER A 4 -18.97 7.27 -0.86
C SER A 4 -19.62 8.17 0.21
N SER A 5 -19.13 8.19 1.46
CA SER A 5 -19.80 8.91 2.55
C SER A 5 -19.68 10.44 2.51
N PHE A 6 -18.75 11.00 1.74
CA PHE A 6 -18.56 12.45 1.66
C PHE A 6 -19.36 13.05 0.50
N ASP A 7 -20.26 13.98 0.82
CA ASP A 7 -21.18 14.65 -0.13
C ASP A 7 -20.68 16.06 -0.54
N ARG A 8 -19.81 16.68 0.24
CA ARG A 8 -19.21 18.00 0.01
C ARG A 8 -17.76 18.09 0.56
N PRO A 9 -16.90 18.97 0.02
CA PRO A 9 -15.52 19.19 0.52
C PRO A 9 -15.43 19.45 2.02
N THR A 10 -16.32 20.28 2.55
CA THR A 10 -16.38 20.62 3.97
C THR A 10 -16.64 19.41 4.86
N ALA A 11 -17.33 18.37 4.39
CA ALA A 11 -17.52 17.15 5.18
C ALA A 11 -16.22 16.36 5.34
N VAL A 12 -15.32 16.43 4.35
CA VAL A 12 -13.96 15.89 4.45
C VAL A 12 -13.13 16.74 5.41
N ALA A 13 -13.24 18.06 5.34
CA ALA A 13 -12.56 18.97 6.26
C ALA A 13 -12.95 18.67 7.72
N ASP A 14 -14.24 18.61 8.01
CA ASP A 14 -14.78 18.30 9.34
C ASP A 14 -14.31 16.91 9.83
N ALA A 15 -14.14 15.95 8.93
CA ALA A 15 -13.67 14.61 9.28
C ALA A 15 -12.18 14.57 9.60
N LEU A 16 -11.36 15.26 8.80
CA LEU A 16 -9.93 15.38 9.03
C LEU A 16 -9.64 16.12 10.34
N ASP A 17 -10.40 17.18 10.65
CA ASP A 17 -10.26 17.94 11.90
C ASP A 17 -10.51 17.04 13.13
N ARG A 18 -11.52 16.18 13.08
CA ARG A 18 -11.82 15.21 14.15
C ARG A 18 -10.69 14.23 14.45
N VAL A 19 -9.81 13.95 13.48
CA VAL A 19 -8.64 13.09 13.66
C VAL A 19 -7.33 13.90 13.81
N GLY A 20 -7.44 15.21 14.04
CA GLY A 20 -6.32 16.09 14.34
C GLY A 20 -5.56 16.62 13.12
N TYR A 21 -6.10 16.47 11.91
CA TYR A 21 -5.54 17.08 10.70
C TYR A 21 -6.37 18.31 10.32
N LEU A 22 -5.76 19.49 10.25
CA LEU A 22 -6.45 20.74 9.93
C LEU A 22 -6.22 21.09 8.45
N PRO A 23 -7.09 20.68 7.51
CA PRO A 23 -6.92 20.98 6.10
C PRO A 23 -7.33 22.42 5.80
N ASP A 24 -6.65 23.03 4.83
CA ASP A 24 -7.21 24.20 4.17
C ASP A 24 -8.31 23.78 3.16
N ILE A 25 -8.93 24.77 2.52
CA ILE A 25 -9.99 24.55 1.54
C ILE A 25 -9.47 23.74 0.34
N GLY A 26 -8.21 23.97 -0.07
CA GLY A 26 -7.59 23.29 -1.20
C GLY A 26 -7.43 21.80 -0.96
N VAL A 27 -6.82 21.42 0.16
CA VAL A 27 -6.60 20.04 0.58
C VAL A 27 -7.94 19.32 0.77
N ALA A 28 -8.89 19.93 1.46
CA ALA A 28 -10.21 19.34 1.66
C ALA A 28 -10.95 19.09 0.33
N THR A 29 -10.87 20.04 -0.61
CA THR A 29 -11.49 19.92 -1.93
C THR A 29 -10.81 18.86 -2.78
N ALA A 30 -9.49 18.84 -2.84
CA ALA A 30 -8.73 17.85 -3.60
C ALA A 30 -8.95 16.43 -3.08
N ALA A 31 -8.92 16.24 -1.75
CA ALA A 31 -9.21 14.96 -1.12
C ALA A 31 -10.64 14.49 -1.40
N TYR A 32 -11.64 15.39 -1.28
CA TYR A 32 -13.02 15.09 -1.65
C TYR A 32 -13.17 14.62 -3.10
N LEU A 33 -12.57 15.33 -4.04
CA LEU A 33 -12.63 14.98 -5.47
C LEU A 33 -11.93 13.65 -5.74
N ALA A 34 -10.74 13.43 -5.18
CA ALA A 34 -9.99 12.18 -5.32
C ALA A 34 -10.80 10.97 -4.84
N ILE A 35 -11.40 11.06 -3.65
CA ILE A 35 -12.26 10.01 -3.08
C ILE A 35 -13.49 9.77 -3.96
N ARG A 36 -14.17 10.83 -4.41
CA ARG A 36 -15.41 10.72 -5.20
C ARG A 36 -15.18 10.19 -6.61
N MET A 37 -14.04 10.49 -7.22
CA MET A 37 -13.69 10.03 -8.55
C MET A 37 -12.93 8.70 -8.57
N GLY A 38 -12.48 8.21 -7.41
CA GLY A 38 -11.58 7.06 -7.33
C GLY A 38 -10.26 7.30 -8.06
N ARG A 39 -9.73 8.52 -7.99
CA ARG A 39 -8.49 8.94 -8.66
C ARG A 39 -7.38 9.17 -7.64
N PRO A 40 -6.11 8.83 -7.96
CA PRO A 40 -4.98 9.15 -7.10
C PRO A 40 -4.87 10.66 -6.83
N LEU A 41 -4.43 11.01 -5.61
CA LEU A 41 -4.15 12.38 -5.21
C LEU A 41 -2.63 12.59 -5.17
N PHE A 42 -2.13 13.49 -6.01
CA PHE A 42 -0.73 13.89 -6.00
C PHE A 42 -0.53 15.12 -5.11
N LEU A 43 0.48 15.11 -4.24
CA LEU A 43 0.71 16.12 -3.22
C LEU A 43 2.09 16.80 -3.40
N GLU A 44 2.08 18.02 -3.94
CA GLU A 44 3.26 18.88 -4.02
C GLU A 44 3.33 19.84 -2.84
N GLY A 45 4.54 20.30 -2.49
CA GLY A 45 4.78 21.20 -1.36
C GLY A 45 6.09 20.92 -0.62
N ASP A 46 6.47 21.83 0.26
CA ASP A 46 7.74 21.76 1.00
C ASP A 46 7.80 20.56 1.97
N PRO A 47 9.00 20.10 2.35
CA PRO A 47 9.17 19.13 3.41
C PRO A 47 8.49 19.60 4.71
N GLY A 48 7.74 18.70 5.37
CA GLY A 48 7.11 18.99 6.66
C GLY A 48 5.74 19.65 6.61
N VAL A 49 5.16 19.93 5.43
CA VAL A 49 3.81 20.51 5.31
C VAL A 49 2.64 19.53 5.55
N GLY A 50 2.94 18.32 6.04
CA GLY A 50 1.92 17.36 6.46
C GLY A 50 1.38 16.44 5.35
N LYS A 51 2.10 16.22 4.24
CA LYS A 51 1.70 15.29 3.17
C LYS A 51 1.49 13.86 3.67
N THR A 52 2.48 13.33 4.41
CA THR A 52 2.41 12.01 5.04
C THR A 52 1.28 11.94 6.08
N ALA A 53 1.09 13.01 6.85
CA ALA A 53 0.04 13.12 7.86
C ALA A 53 -1.37 13.12 7.23
N LEU A 54 -1.54 13.72 6.05
CA LEU A 54 -2.79 13.68 5.31
C LEU A 54 -3.18 12.24 4.94
N ALA A 55 -2.24 11.43 4.46
CA ALA A 55 -2.52 10.03 4.13
C ALA A 55 -2.93 9.21 5.37
N GLN A 56 -2.29 9.45 6.51
CA GLN A 56 -2.67 8.84 7.80
C GLN A 56 -4.09 9.24 8.21
N ALA A 57 -4.38 10.54 8.18
CA ALA A 57 -5.71 11.07 8.51
C ALA A 57 -6.79 10.52 7.57
N LEU A 58 -6.52 10.45 6.26
CA LEU A 58 -7.43 9.87 5.27
C LEU A 58 -7.70 8.38 5.52
N ALA A 59 -6.68 7.60 5.89
CA ALA A 59 -6.86 6.20 6.25
C ALA A 59 -7.77 6.06 7.48
N GLU A 60 -7.55 6.89 8.51
CA GLU A 60 -8.36 6.89 9.72
C GLU A 60 -9.82 7.28 9.45
N VAL A 61 -10.06 8.41 8.75
CA VAL A 61 -11.44 8.88 8.50
C VAL A 61 -12.24 7.96 7.58
N THR A 62 -11.57 7.23 6.68
CA THR A 62 -12.23 6.25 5.81
C THR A 62 -12.34 4.87 6.46
N GLY A 63 -11.62 4.63 7.57
CA GLY A 63 -11.48 3.31 8.19
C GLY A 63 -10.75 2.33 7.28
N SER A 64 -9.81 2.82 6.48
CA SER A 64 -9.02 2.04 5.52
C SER A 64 -7.68 1.64 6.12
N ARG A 65 -7.10 0.53 5.64
CA ARG A 65 -5.72 0.18 6.00
C ARG A 65 -4.76 1.19 5.35
N LEU A 66 -3.87 1.79 6.14
CA LEU A 66 -2.75 2.55 5.60
C LEU A 66 -1.63 1.59 5.18
N VAL A 67 -1.20 1.69 3.93
CA VAL A 67 -0.03 1.00 3.39
C VAL A 67 0.93 2.06 2.85
N ARG A 68 2.22 1.94 3.17
CA ARG A 68 3.24 2.91 2.74
C ARG A 68 4.27 2.22 1.85
N LEU A 69 4.46 2.78 0.66
CA LEU A 69 5.59 2.53 -0.21
C LEU A 69 6.53 3.73 -0.10
N GLN A 70 7.74 3.51 0.39
CA GLN A 70 8.78 4.53 0.43
C GLN A 70 9.68 4.33 -0.79
N CYS A 71 9.73 5.30 -1.69
CA CYS A 71 10.64 5.29 -2.83
C CYS A 71 12.01 5.86 -2.42
N TYR A 72 13.04 5.34 -3.08
CA TYR A 72 14.45 5.70 -2.93
C TYR A 72 15.23 5.15 -4.13
N GLU A 73 16.44 5.67 -4.35
CA GLU A 73 17.33 5.23 -5.43
C GLU A 73 17.69 3.75 -5.30
N GLY A 74 17.49 2.96 -6.37
CA GLY A 74 17.68 1.51 -6.38
C GLY A 74 16.50 0.71 -5.81
N ILE A 75 15.33 1.30 -5.60
CA ILE A 75 14.11 0.53 -5.30
C ILE A 75 13.72 -0.33 -6.50
N ASP A 76 13.45 -1.62 -6.27
CA ASP A 76 13.07 -2.56 -7.33
C ASP A 76 11.65 -3.13 -7.17
N ALA A 77 11.21 -3.87 -8.19
CA ALA A 77 9.90 -4.53 -8.21
C ALA A 77 9.72 -5.54 -7.06
N SER A 78 10.79 -6.20 -6.61
CA SER A 78 10.74 -7.19 -5.52
C SER A 78 10.51 -6.54 -4.15
N GLN A 79 10.91 -5.27 -4.01
CA GLN A 79 10.71 -4.46 -2.81
C GLN A 79 9.36 -3.75 -2.80
N ALA A 80 8.78 -3.46 -3.97
CA ALA A 80 7.50 -2.76 -4.09
C ALA A 80 6.28 -3.67 -4.27
N LEU A 81 6.38 -4.71 -5.11
CA LEU A 81 5.27 -5.60 -5.49
C LEU A 81 5.21 -6.83 -4.57
N TYR A 82 6.14 -7.76 -4.71
CA TYR A 82 6.21 -8.97 -3.89
C TYR A 82 7.58 -9.64 -4.00
N ASP A 83 7.85 -10.51 -3.04
CA ASP A 83 9.04 -11.35 -3.01
C ASP A 83 8.65 -12.80 -2.66
N TRP A 84 9.53 -13.77 -2.92
CA TRP A 84 9.33 -15.15 -2.53
C TRP A 84 10.15 -15.46 -1.27
N ASP A 85 9.51 -16.08 -0.28
CA ASP A 85 10.14 -16.51 0.96
C ASP A 85 10.98 -17.79 0.73
N PHE A 86 12.13 -17.62 0.07
CA PHE A 86 13.06 -18.71 -0.22
C PHE A 86 13.51 -19.48 1.04
N PRO A 87 13.84 -18.83 2.18
CA PRO A 87 14.16 -19.55 3.41
C PRO A 87 13.03 -20.49 3.85
N ARG A 88 11.78 -20.03 3.79
CA ARG A 88 10.61 -20.85 4.17
C ARG A 88 10.32 -21.94 3.15
N GLN A 89 10.51 -21.69 1.86
CA GLN A 89 10.44 -22.71 0.81
C GLN A 89 11.45 -23.83 1.06
N LEU A 90 12.70 -23.49 1.35
CA LEU A 90 13.74 -24.47 1.66
C LEU A 90 13.40 -25.30 2.92
N LEU A 91 12.90 -24.65 3.97
CA LEU A 91 12.47 -25.35 5.18
C LEU A 91 11.31 -26.33 4.89
N HIS A 92 10.36 -25.94 4.04
CA HIS A 92 9.26 -26.80 3.60
C HIS A 92 9.77 -28.04 2.86
N LEU A 93 10.71 -27.87 1.94
CA LEU A 93 11.36 -28.97 1.22
C LEU A 93 12.07 -29.95 2.16
N ARG A 94 12.85 -29.43 3.13
CA ARG A 94 13.57 -30.28 4.10
C ARG A 94 12.64 -31.03 5.03
N ALA A 95 11.53 -30.42 5.44
CA ALA A 95 10.52 -31.08 6.26
C ALA A 95 9.82 -32.20 5.49
N ALA A 96 9.49 -31.98 4.22
CA ALA A 96 8.89 -32.99 3.35
C ALA A 96 9.84 -34.17 3.09
N GLU A 97 11.12 -33.89 2.85
CA GLU A 97 12.17 -34.91 2.72
C GLU A 97 12.29 -35.76 4.00
N ALA A 98 12.34 -35.13 5.18
CA ALA A 98 12.41 -35.83 6.46
C ALA A 98 11.14 -36.67 6.75
N ALA A 99 9.99 -36.27 6.22
CA ALA A 99 8.73 -37.01 6.30
C ALA A 99 8.62 -38.15 5.27
N GLY A 100 9.63 -38.33 4.40
CA GLY A 100 9.65 -39.39 3.39
C GLY A 100 8.73 -39.13 2.18
N VAL A 101 8.40 -37.87 1.91
CA VAL A 101 7.60 -37.51 0.73
C VAL A 101 8.43 -37.76 -0.53
N SER A 102 7.94 -38.61 -1.43
CA SER A 102 8.61 -38.98 -2.69
C SER A 102 8.01 -38.30 -3.93
N ASP A 103 6.89 -37.58 -3.78
CA ASP A 103 6.26 -36.83 -4.87
C ASP A 103 6.94 -35.46 -5.06
N VAL A 104 7.97 -35.46 -5.89
CA VAL A 104 8.77 -34.25 -6.18
C VAL A 104 7.94 -33.21 -6.95
N GLU A 105 7.17 -33.63 -7.95
CA GLU A 105 6.36 -32.70 -8.76
C GLU A 105 5.26 -32.03 -7.92
N GLY A 106 4.59 -32.79 -7.04
CA GLY A 106 3.61 -32.23 -6.11
C GLY A 106 4.24 -31.18 -5.20
N LEU A 107 5.43 -31.48 -4.67
CA LEU A 107 6.15 -30.59 -3.76
C LEU A 107 6.62 -29.29 -4.44
N GLU A 108 7.09 -29.37 -5.70
CA GLU A 108 7.47 -28.19 -6.48
C GLU A 108 6.28 -27.25 -6.74
N ARG A 109 5.10 -27.79 -7.05
CA ARG A 109 3.87 -26.99 -7.27
C ARG A 109 3.46 -26.20 -6.02
N GLU A 110 3.80 -26.68 -4.82
CA GLU A 110 3.49 -25.98 -3.58
C GLU A 110 4.38 -24.74 -3.33
N LEU A 111 5.59 -24.70 -3.88
CA LEU A 111 6.58 -23.65 -3.59
C LEU A 111 6.14 -22.27 -4.09
N TYR A 112 5.48 -22.19 -5.25
CA TYR A 112 5.07 -20.93 -5.88
C TYR A 112 3.59 -20.63 -5.61
N THR A 113 3.20 -20.68 -4.34
CA THR A 113 1.84 -20.42 -3.89
C THR A 113 1.79 -19.23 -2.92
N ARG A 114 0.59 -18.69 -2.68
CA ARG A 114 0.38 -17.53 -1.80
C ARG A 114 1.03 -17.69 -0.41
N ARG A 115 1.18 -18.94 0.07
CA ARG A 115 1.84 -19.30 1.34
C ARG A 115 3.28 -18.81 1.44
N PHE A 116 4.02 -18.78 0.33
CA PHE A 116 5.42 -18.36 0.28
C PHE A 116 5.60 -16.97 -0.33
N LEU A 117 4.51 -16.33 -0.75
CA LEU A 117 4.55 -15.02 -1.36
C LEU A 117 4.53 -13.94 -0.27
N ILE A 118 5.58 -13.14 -0.20
CA ILE A 118 5.69 -11.97 0.66
C ILE A 118 5.10 -10.79 -0.10
N ALA A 119 3.88 -10.38 0.28
CA ALA A 119 3.27 -9.20 -0.30
C ALA A 119 3.97 -7.94 0.23
N ARG A 120 4.52 -7.15 -0.69
CA ARG A 120 5.15 -5.85 -0.41
C ARG A 120 4.09 -4.75 -0.54
N PRO A 121 4.41 -3.46 -0.29
CA PRO A 121 3.40 -2.42 -0.16
C PRO A 121 2.36 -2.34 -1.28
N LEU A 122 2.76 -2.47 -2.55
CA LEU A 122 1.81 -2.38 -3.68
C LEU A 122 0.83 -3.56 -3.67
N LEU A 123 1.33 -4.80 -3.63
CA LEU A 123 0.45 -5.97 -3.61
C LEU A 123 -0.40 -6.00 -2.34
N ALA A 124 0.17 -5.65 -1.19
CA ALA A 124 -0.56 -5.61 0.07
C ALA A 124 -1.72 -4.61 0.03
N ALA A 125 -1.56 -3.47 -0.65
CA ALA A 125 -2.64 -2.51 -0.87
C ALA A 125 -3.69 -3.04 -1.84
N LEU A 126 -3.28 -3.70 -2.94
CA LEU A 126 -4.22 -4.29 -3.91
C LEU A 126 -5.07 -5.42 -3.31
N GLU A 127 -4.50 -6.23 -2.42
CA GLU A 127 -5.22 -7.30 -1.73
C GLU A 127 -6.04 -6.82 -0.54
N THR A 128 -5.82 -5.59 -0.06
CA THR A 128 -6.56 -5.01 1.07
C THR A 128 -7.52 -3.94 0.58
N THR A 129 -8.82 -4.24 0.51
CA THR A 129 -9.84 -3.23 0.18
C THR A 129 -10.81 -3.04 1.35
N PRO A 130 -11.01 -1.81 1.86
CA PRO A 130 -10.41 -0.55 1.42
C PRO A 130 -9.00 -0.31 2.00
N ALA A 131 -8.13 0.33 1.21
CA ALA A 131 -6.81 0.78 1.62
C ALA A 131 -6.50 2.20 1.13
N VAL A 132 -5.67 2.90 1.90
CA VAL A 132 -4.97 4.10 1.47
C VAL A 132 -3.51 3.71 1.25
N LEU A 133 -3.07 3.78 0.00
CA LEU A 133 -1.67 3.58 -0.36
C LEU A 133 -0.97 4.94 -0.46
N LEU A 134 -0.04 5.19 0.45
CA LEU A 134 0.89 6.31 0.38
C LEU A 134 2.13 5.88 -0.40
N ILE A 135 2.39 6.52 -1.54
CA ILE A 135 3.65 6.43 -2.27
C ILE A 135 4.43 7.71 -1.94
N ASP A 136 5.55 7.56 -1.25
CA ASP A 136 6.32 8.66 -0.68
C ASP A 136 7.68 8.78 -1.38
N GLU A 137 8.19 10.01 -1.56
CA GLU A 137 9.42 10.33 -2.31
C GLU A 137 9.48 9.65 -3.70
N VAL A 138 8.35 9.62 -4.42
CA VAL A 138 8.24 8.97 -5.74
C VAL A 138 9.24 9.51 -6.76
N ASP A 139 9.64 10.76 -6.61
CA ASP A 139 10.67 11.45 -7.40
C ASP A 139 12.09 10.89 -7.21
N ARG A 140 12.31 10.04 -6.20
CA ARG A 140 13.59 9.35 -5.96
C ARG A 140 13.64 7.93 -6.51
N ALA A 141 12.54 7.41 -7.04
CA ALA A 141 12.59 6.12 -7.72
C ALA A 141 13.34 6.30 -9.06
N ASP A 142 14.22 5.36 -9.38
CA ASP A 142 14.93 5.37 -10.67
C ASP A 142 13.96 5.13 -11.85
N ASP A 143 14.36 5.56 -13.06
CA ASP A 143 13.57 5.46 -14.30
C ASP A 143 13.06 4.03 -14.61
N GLU A 144 13.65 2.97 -14.03
CA GLU A 144 13.15 1.59 -14.15
C GLU A 144 11.75 1.40 -13.54
N PHE A 145 11.24 2.39 -12.80
CA PHE A 145 9.86 2.47 -12.30
C PHE A 145 8.87 3.20 -13.24
N GLU A 146 9.35 3.79 -14.35
CA GLU A 146 8.52 4.51 -15.33
C GLU A 146 8.05 3.65 -16.53
N ALA A 147 8.45 2.37 -16.60
CA ALA A 147 8.15 1.47 -17.73
C ALA A 147 6.90 0.59 -17.55
#